data_AF-A0A9E0IY00-F1
#
_entry.id   AF-A0A9E0IY00-F1
#
_cell.length_a   1.000
_cell.length_b   1.000
_cell.length_c   1.000
_cell.angle_alpha   90.00
_cell.angle_beta   90.00
_cell.angle_gamma   90.00
#
_symmetry.space_group_name_H-M   'P 1'
#
loop_
_entity.id
_entity.type
_entity.pdbx_description
1 polymer ?
#
loop_
_entity_poly.entity_id
_entity_poly.type
_entity_poly.pdbx_seq_one_letter_code
_entity_poly.pdbx_strand_id
1 'polypeptide(L)'
;MKTAFVICMAFLAVGGAAQQYTQLFQTLPACPITCDSAFASAELEWAEEMLDNGTTFRRVTSWGPGGELKAYIERLERVQAFIERTSENNSFSLNAPGPISEDNERLLAQLAVSRKSIQQKWQDVQDQVAGIDDNFVVPNEFEHGCDQIRKAMDALSRYSARTNEAYQLFIAATGKDLGDFQQTYDQLIRNRHPMISNRCLDEASGLMELLFQLNTARNIHYKNMVETRMTLNNAMCP
;
A
#
# COMPACT_ATOMS: atom_id res chain seq x y z
N MET A 1 34.04 -18.22 -28.07
CA MET A 1 34.20 -18.63 -26.65
C MET A 1 34.69 -17.42 -25.87
N LYS A 2 34.22 -17.02 -24.71
CA LYS A 2 33.11 -17.38 -23.82
C LYS A 2 32.97 -16.16 -22.88
N THR A 3 31.78 -15.56 -22.85
CA THR A 3 31.14 -14.93 -21.67
C THR A 3 32.04 -14.36 -20.57
N ALA A 4 32.26 -13.04 -20.60
CA ALA A 4 32.42 -12.24 -19.39
C ALA A 4 31.09 -11.47 -19.18
N PHE A 5 30.05 -12.21 -18.81
CA PHE A 5 28.74 -11.68 -18.49
C PHE A 5 28.45 -12.07 -17.03
N VAL A 6 27.98 -11.10 -16.25
CA VAL A 6 27.32 -11.27 -14.94
C VAL A 6 28.22 -11.63 -13.75
N ILE A 7 29.01 -10.69 -13.24
CA ILE A 7 29.25 -10.59 -11.78
C ILE A 7 29.37 -9.11 -11.40
N CYS A 8 28.28 -8.34 -11.58
CA CYS A 8 28.21 -6.98 -11.02
C CYS A 8 26.79 -6.53 -10.61
N MET A 9 25.83 -7.46 -10.54
CA MET A 9 24.43 -7.17 -10.14
C MET A 9 24.00 -7.79 -8.81
N ALA A 10 24.93 -8.27 -7.98
CA ALA A 10 24.61 -8.81 -6.65
C ALA A 10 24.94 -7.86 -5.48
N PHE A 11 25.52 -6.68 -5.75
CA PHE A 11 25.96 -5.74 -4.71
C PHE A 11 25.23 -4.39 -4.70
N LEU A 12 24.19 -4.20 -5.51
CA LEU A 12 23.44 -2.93 -5.60
C LEU A 12 22.13 -2.88 -4.79
N ALA A 13 21.76 -3.89 -4.01
CA ALA A 13 20.46 -3.94 -3.32
C ALA A 13 20.53 -4.01 -1.78
N VAL A 14 21.68 -3.73 -1.15
CA VAL A 14 21.78 -3.68 0.34
C VAL A 14 22.01 -2.25 0.84
N GLY A 15 22.25 -1.28 -0.06
CA GLY A 15 22.61 0.11 0.29
C GLY A 15 21.49 1.14 0.25
N GLY A 16 20.26 0.78 -0.12
CA GLY A 16 19.14 1.74 -0.30
C GLY A 16 18.03 1.65 0.75
N ALA A 17 18.24 0.94 1.86
CA ALA A 17 17.17 0.56 2.79
C ALA A 17 16.86 1.60 3.89
N ALA A 18 17.70 2.63 4.07
CA ALA A 18 17.71 3.41 5.31
C ALA A 18 16.49 4.32 5.57
N GLN A 19 15.53 4.42 4.64
CA GLN A 19 14.32 5.25 4.81
C GLN A 19 13.07 4.67 4.15
N GLN A 20 13.06 3.38 3.77
CA GLN A 20 11.97 2.85 2.93
C GLN A 20 10.61 2.93 3.62
N TYR A 21 10.50 2.56 4.90
CA TYR A 21 9.21 2.55 5.58
C TYR A 21 8.72 3.97 5.87
N THR A 22 9.57 4.81 6.46
CA THR A 22 9.22 6.23 6.70
C THR A 22 8.78 6.93 5.41
N GLN A 23 9.49 6.70 4.30
CA GLN A 23 9.14 7.27 3.00
C GLN A 23 7.82 6.74 2.46
N LEU A 24 7.51 5.45 2.61
CA LEU A 24 6.22 4.90 2.20
C LEU A 24 5.06 5.60 2.94
N PHE A 25 5.16 5.77 4.26
CA PHE A 25 4.12 6.50 5.01
C PHE A 25 4.03 7.98 4.63
N GLN A 26 5.16 8.66 4.45
CA GLN A 26 5.19 10.08 4.08
C GLN A 26 4.72 10.36 2.66
N THR A 27 4.90 9.39 1.75
CA THR A 27 4.49 9.49 0.34
C THR A 27 3.21 8.72 0.04
N LEU A 28 2.43 8.37 1.07
CA LEU A 28 1.09 7.87 0.92
C LEU A 28 0.27 8.94 0.17
N PRO A 29 -0.24 8.64 -1.05
CA PRO A 29 -0.94 9.67 -1.82
C PRO A 29 -2.20 10.14 -1.07
N ALA A 30 -2.74 11.30 -1.41
CA ALA A 30 -4.06 11.70 -0.94
C ALA A 30 -5.17 10.93 -1.69
N CYS A 31 -6.31 10.68 -1.07
CA CYS A 31 -7.53 10.34 -1.78
C CYS A 31 -7.96 11.51 -2.69
N PRO A 32 -8.52 11.26 -3.88
CA PRO A 32 -9.01 12.32 -4.77
C PRO A 32 -10.12 13.12 -4.10
N ILE A 33 -10.04 14.45 -4.15
CA ILE A 33 -11.00 15.33 -3.45
C ILE A 33 -12.37 15.35 -4.15
N THR A 34 -12.41 15.02 -5.45
CA THR A 34 -13.64 15.02 -6.25
C THR A 34 -13.73 13.80 -7.16
N CYS A 35 -14.95 13.40 -7.52
CA CYS A 35 -15.16 12.29 -8.44
C CYS A 35 -14.60 12.58 -9.85
N ASP A 36 -14.58 13.85 -10.27
CA ASP A 36 -13.93 14.27 -11.52
C ASP A 36 -12.41 14.05 -11.49
N SER A 37 -11.74 14.39 -10.38
CA SER A 37 -10.29 14.17 -10.24
C SER A 37 -9.93 12.69 -10.15
N ALA A 38 -10.78 11.89 -9.48
CA ALA A 38 -10.66 10.44 -9.48
C ALA A 38 -10.76 9.88 -10.92
N PHE A 39 -11.82 10.24 -11.64
CA PHE A 39 -12.05 9.78 -13.01
C PHE A 39 -10.96 10.24 -14.00
N ALA A 40 -10.49 11.48 -13.88
CA ALA A 40 -9.43 12.01 -14.74
C ALA A 40 -8.07 11.32 -14.57
N SER A 41 -7.84 10.72 -13.39
CA SER A 41 -6.62 9.94 -13.09
C SER A 41 -6.81 8.44 -13.31
N ALA A 42 -8.02 7.99 -13.65
CA ALA A 42 -8.32 6.58 -13.81
C ALA A 42 -7.73 6.03 -15.10
N GLU A 43 -7.20 4.81 -15.01
CA GLU A 43 -6.67 4.07 -16.15
C GLU A 43 -7.58 2.90 -16.46
N LEU A 44 -7.75 2.60 -17.75
CA LEU A 44 -8.43 1.39 -18.17
C LEU A 44 -7.54 0.19 -17.89
N GLU A 45 -8.07 -0.77 -17.15
CA GLU A 45 -7.46 -2.08 -16.96
C GLU A 45 -7.91 -3.02 -18.08
N TRP A 46 -6.94 -3.76 -18.61
CA TRP A 46 -7.14 -4.64 -19.75
C TRP A 46 -6.75 -6.06 -19.38
N ALA A 47 -7.57 -7.03 -19.76
CA ALA A 47 -7.20 -8.44 -19.74
C ALA A 47 -6.98 -8.93 -21.17
N GLU A 48 -5.94 -9.74 -21.35
CA GLU A 48 -5.69 -10.47 -22.58
C GLU A 48 -6.41 -11.82 -22.52
N GLU A 49 -7.26 -12.07 -23.51
CA GLU A 49 -7.95 -13.35 -23.70
C GLU A 49 -7.48 -13.96 -25.03
N MET A 50 -7.09 -15.23 -25.00
CA MET A 50 -6.69 -15.97 -26.20
C MET A 50 -7.93 -16.63 -26.80
N LEU A 51 -8.23 -16.29 -28.05
CA LEU A 51 -9.37 -16.82 -28.79
C LEU A 51 -9.03 -18.19 -29.40
N ASP A 52 -10.05 -18.98 -29.73
CA ASP A 52 -9.92 -20.34 -30.30
C ASP A 52 -9.12 -20.39 -31.61
N ASN A 53 -9.03 -19.27 -32.33
CA ASN A 53 -8.24 -19.13 -33.56
C ASN A 53 -6.75 -18.79 -33.28
N GLY A 54 -6.31 -18.79 -32.03
CA GLY A 54 -4.94 -18.46 -31.61
C GLY A 54 -4.61 -16.97 -31.58
N THR A 55 -5.59 -16.08 -31.76
CA THR A 55 -5.39 -14.63 -31.68
C THR A 55 -5.66 -14.09 -30.27
N THR A 56 -4.96 -13.02 -29.88
CA THR A 56 -5.13 -12.36 -28.58
C THR A 56 -6.11 -11.19 -28.71
N PHE A 57 -7.15 -11.19 -27.89
CA PHE A 57 -8.11 -10.11 -27.74
C PHE A 57 -7.87 -9.38 -26.42
N ARG A 58 -7.90 -8.04 -26.45
CA ARG A 58 -7.79 -7.20 -25.25
C ARG A 58 -9.16 -6.67 -24.87
N ARG A 59 -9.67 -7.10 -23.72
CA ARG A 59 -10.94 -6.62 -23.16
C ARG A 59 -10.67 -5.65 -22.02
N VAL A 60 -11.36 -4.50 -22.02
CA VAL A 60 -11.45 -3.66 -20.82
C VAL A 60 -12.18 -4.44 -19.73
N THR A 61 -11.55 -4.61 -18.57
CA THR A 61 -12.17 -5.29 -17.43
C THR A 61 -12.75 -4.32 -16.43
N SER A 62 -12.08 -3.19 -16.22
CA SER A 62 -12.33 -2.28 -15.11
C SER A 62 -11.63 -0.95 -15.33
N TRP A 63 -12.02 0.03 -14.53
CA TRP A 63 -11.20 1.21 -14.29
C TRP A 63 -10.38 0.99 -13.02
N GLY A 64 -9.07 1.11 -13.16
CA GLY A 64 -8.11 1.01 -12.07
C GLY A 64 -7.55 2.38 -11.68
N PRO A 65 -6.87 2.46 -10.53
CA PRO A 65 -6.12 3.64 -10.17
C PRO A 65 -4.98 3.87 -11.17
N GLY A 66 -4.87 5.10 -11.68
CA GLY A 66 -3.72 5.54 -12.48
C GLY A 66 -2.77 6.44 -11.71
N GLY A 67 -1.76 6.94 -12.43
CA GLY A 67 -0.85 7.98 -11.93
C GLY A 67 -0.14 7.64 -10.62
N GLU A 68 -0.19 8.57 -9.64
CA GLU A 68 0.54 8.45 -8.38
C GLU A 68 0.05 7.30 -7.50
N LEU A 69 -1.25 7.02 -7.48
CA LEU A 69 -1.82 5.93 -6.69
C LEU A 69 -1.33 4.58 -7.21
N LYS A 70 -1.34 4.38 -8.53
CA LYS A 70 -0.75 3.18 -9.16
C LYS A 70 0.73 3.03 -8.84
N ALA A 71 1.51 4.09 -9.03
CA ALA A 71 2.95 4.09 -8.74
C ALA A 71 3.24 3.83 -7.25
N TYR A 72 2.34 4.21 -6.34
CA TYR A 72 2.43 3.90 -4.92
C TYR A 72 2.13 2.42 -4.63
N ILE A 73 1.06 1.86 -5.23
CA ILE A 73 0.72 0.43 -5.11
C ILE A 73 1.89 -0.45 -5.55
N GLU A 74 2.45 -0.17 -6.73
CA GLU A 74 3.61 -0.91 -7.24
C GLU A 74 4.85 -0.77 -6.33
N ARG A 75 5.02 0.36 -5.63
CA ARG A 75 6.09 0.52 -4.63
C ARG A 75 5.86 -0.38 -3.42
N LEU A 76 4.63 -0.47 -2.91
CA LEU A 76 4.28 -1.38 -1.81
C LEU A 76 4.56 -2.83 -2.18
N GLU A 77 4.10 -3.26 -3.36
CA GLU A 77 4.31 -4.62 -3.88
C GLU A 77 5.80 -4.97 -4.03
N ARG A 78 6.61 -4.04 -4.52
CA ARG A 78 8.07 -4.24 -4.61
C ARG A 78 8.73 -4.43 -3.25
N VAL A 79 8.31 -3.67 -2.24
CA VAL A 79 8.86 -3.80 -0.88
C VAL A 79 8.40 -5.11 -0.23
N GLN A 80 7.15 -5.50 -0.44
CA GLN A 80 6.63 -6.79 0.03
C GLN A 80 7.38 -7.97 -0.60
N ALA A 81 7.54 -7.97 -1.93
CA ALA A 81 8.28 -9.02 -2.63
C ALA A 81 9.76 -9.08 -2.21
N PHE A 82 10.35 -7.94 -1.82
CA PHE A 82 11.68 -7.91 -1.25
C PHE A 82 11.74 -8.59 0.13
N ILE A 83 10.77 -8.31 1.01
CA ILE A 83 10.67 -8.94 2.34
C ILE A 83 10.53 -10.45 2.19
N GLU A 84 9.60 -10.91 1.34
CA GLU A 84 9.35 -12.33 1.07
C GLU A 84 10.60 -13.04 0.56
N ARG A 85 11.23 -12.50 -0.50
CA ARG A 85 12.46 -13.07 -1.06
C ARG A 85 13.60 -13.12 -0.04
N THR A 86 13.72 -12.10 0.82
CA THR A 86 14.78 -12.07 1.85
C THR A 86 14.51 -13.10 2.93
N SER A 87 13.26 -13.25 3.36
CA SER A 87 12.82 -14.27 4.33
C SER A 87 13.06 -15.70 3.81
N GLU A 88 12.75 -15.95 2.54
CA GLU A 88 13.05 -17.21 1.87
C GLU A 88 14.56 -17.52 1.88
N ASN A 89 15.40 -16.57 1.47
CA ASN A 89 16.86 -16.74 1.44
C ASN A 89 17.46 -17.05 2.81
N ASN A 90 16.95 -16.42 3.87
CA ASN A 90 17.38 -16.67 5.23
C ASN A 90 16.99 -18.07 5.73
N SER A 91 15.84 -18.59 5.28
CA SER A 91 15.35 -19.92 5.62
C SER A 91 16.25 -21.05 5.10
N PHE A 92 17.04 -20.79 4.05
CA PHE A 92 18.06 -21.72 3.54
C PHE A 92 19.42 -21.64 4.26
N SER A 93 19.63 -20.64 5.12
CA SER A 93 20.89 -20.42 5.85
C SER A 93 20.87 -21.10 7.24
N LEU A 94 20.67 -22.41 7.28
CA LEU A 94 20.55 -23.21 8.52
C LEU A 94 21.88 -23.82 9.03
N ASN A 95 23.00 -23.12 8.86
CA ASN A 95 24.22 -23.50 9.59
C ASN A 95 24.10 -22.94 11.02
N ALA A 96 24.01 -23.83 12.02
CA ALA A 96 23.76 -23.57 13.45
C ALA A 96 24.23 -22.17 13.91
N PRO A 97 23.36 -21.15 13.85
CA PRO A 97 23.76 -19.80 14.21
C PRO A 97 24.03 -19.75 15.72
N GLY A 98 25.01 -18.94 16.12
CA GLY A 98 25.34 -18.73 17.53
C GLY A 98 24.17 -18.15 18.33
N PRO A 99 24.29 -18.05 19.66
CA PRO A 99 23.27 -17.42 20.48
C PRO A 99 23.08 -15.94 20.11
N ILE A 100 21.84 -15.46 20.18
CA ILE A 100 21.49 -14.04 20.02
C ILE A 100 21.92 -13.29 21.29
N SER A 101 22.59 -12.16 21.14
CA SER A 101 22.98 -11.32 22.29
C SER A 101 21.79 -10.64 22.95
N GLU A 102 21.89 -10.35 24.24
CA GLU A 102 20.86 -9.64 25.01
C GLU A 102 20.52 -8.27 24.41
N ASP A 103 21.52 -7.53 23.91
CA ASP A 103 21.31 -6.26 23.21
C ASP A 103 20.44 -6.42 21.96
N ASN A 104 20.64 -7.50 21.19
CA ASN A 104 19.85 -7.77 20.00
C ASN A 104 18.41 -8.19 20.36
N GLU A 105 18.22 -8.96 21.43
CA GLU A 105 16.87 -9.25 21.95
C GLU A 105 16.14 -7.98 22.40
N ARG A 106 16.85 -7.05 23.07
CA ARG A 106 16.27 -5.76 23.46
C ARG A 106 15.86 -4.93 22.25
N LEU A 107 16.70 -4.87 21.22
CA LEU A 107 16.39 -4.15 19.97
C LEU A 107 15.20 -4.80 19.24
N LEU A 108 15.12 -6.13 19.18
CA LEU A 108 13.96 -6.84 18.61
C LEU A 108 12.67 -6.52 19.38
N ALA A 109 12.73 -6.48 20.71
CA ALA A 109 11.60 -6.07 21.53
C ALA A 109 11.18 -4.62 21.28
N GLN A 110 12.14 -3.69 21.11
CA GLN A 110 11.88 -2.29 20.76
C GLN A 110 11.19 -2.18 19.40
N LEU A 111 11.64 -2.94 18.40
CA LEU A 111 11.05 -2.96 17.06
C LEU A 111 9.56 -3.37 17.12
N ALA A 112 9.26 -4.44 17.86
CA ALA A 112 7.88 -4.91 18.07
C ALA A 112 7.00 -3.89 18.81
N VAL A 113 7.56 -3.17 19.80
CA VAL A 113 6.86 -2.10 20.51
C VAL A 113 6.52 -0.95 19.57
N SER A 114 7.47 -0.49 18.75
CA SER A 114 7.22 0.58 17.77
C SER A 114 6.14 0.17 16.77
N ARG A 115 6.20 -1.05 16.20
CA ARG A 115 5.17 -1.56 15.29
C ARG A 115 3.79 -1.61 15.95
N LYS A 116 3.69 -2.12 17.18
CA LYS A 116 2.44 -2.13 17.95
C LYS A 116 1.89 -0.72 18.21
N SER A 117 2.77 0.24 18.52
CA SER A 117 2.34 1.63 18.74
C SER A 117 1.79 2.26 17.46
N ILE A 118 2.45 2.04 16.32
CA ILE A 118 1.96 2.48 15.01
C ILE A 118 0.59 1.85 14.69
N GLN A 119 0.45 0.54 14.90
CA GLN A 119 -0.81 -0.17 14.67
C GLN A 119 -1.94 0.38 15.57
N GLN A 120 -1.67 0.64 16.85
CA GLN A 120 -2.66 1.20 17.75
C GLN A 120 -3.10 2.60 17.30
N LYS A 121 -2.16 3.46 16.93
CA LYS A 121 -2.47 4.81 16.41
C LYS A 121 -3.28 4.74 15.12
N TRP A 122 -3.05 3.73 14.28
CA TRP A 122 -3.91 3.50 13.12
C TRP A 122 -5.32 3.10 13.56
N GLN A 123 -5.47 2.16 14.48
CA GLN A 123 -6.80 1.74 14.98
C GLN A 123 -7.58 2.94 15.55
N ASP A 124 -6.93 3.78 16.35
CA ASP A 124 -7.55 4.97 16.95
C ASP A 124 -8.06 5.98 15.89
N VAL A 125 -7.39 6.05 14.74
CA VAL A 125 -7.79 6.89 13.60
C VAL A 125 -8.83 6.18 12.73
N GLN A 126 -8.68 4.87 12.51
CA GLN A 126 -9.61 4.05 11.74
C GLN A 126 -11.00 4.11 12.35
N ASP A 127 -11.14 4.05 13.68
CA ASP A 127 -12.42 4.17 14.37
C ASP A 127 -13.10 5.53 14.14
N GLN A 128 -12.35 6.58 13.79
CA GLN A 128 -12.88 7.90 13.44
C GLN A 128 -13.35 7.99 11.98
N VAL A 129 -12.89 7.07 11.13
CA VAL A 129 -13.20 6.97 9.69
C VAL A 129 -14.21 5.84 9.42
N ALA A 130 -14.27 4.82 10.27
CA ALA A 130 -15.19 3.69 10.21
C ALA A 130 -16.64 4.19 10.33
N GLY A 131 -17.43 3.95 9.29
CA GLY A 131 -18.79 4.49 9.15
C GLY A 131 -18.97 5.40 7.94
N ILE A 132 -17.92 5.64 7.17
CA ILE A 132 -17.98 6.54 6.02
C ILE A 132 -18.29 5.83 4.68
N ASP A 133 -18.02 4.53 4.50
CA ASP A 133 -18.10 3.93 3.13
C ASP A 133 -18.47 2.44 3.04
N ASP A 134 -18.52 1.66 4.14
CA ASP A 134 -18.65 0.19 4.03
C ASP A 134 -19.97 -0.29 3.38
N ASN A 135 -20.99 0.58 3.32
CA ASN A 135 -22.28 0.31 2.70
C ASN A 135 -22.60 1.27 1.54
N PHE A 136 -21.61 2.00 1.00
CA PHE A 136 -21.87 2.85 -0.15
C PHE A 136 -22.20 1.98 -1.36
N VAL A 137 -23.38 2.21 -1.92
CA VAL A 137 -23.81 1.60 -3.17
C VAL A 137 -23.74 2.67 -4.24
N VAL A 138 -22.94 2.41 -5.26
CA VAL A 138 -22.85 3.29 -6.42
C VAL A 138 -24.26 3.46 -7.01
N PRO A 139 -24.74 4.70 -7.19
CA PRO A 139 -26.05 4.91 -7.78
C PRO A 139 -26.08 4.34 -9.21
N ASN A 140 -27.21 3.75 -9.57
CA ASN A 140 -27.47 3.22 -10.91
C ASN A 140 -28.21 4.27 -11.75
N GLU A 141 -27.78 4.51 -12.98
CA GLU A 141 -28.29 5.53 -13.90
C GLU A 141 -29.75 5.28 -14.33
N PHE A 142 -30.23 4.05 -14.27
CA PHE A 142 -31.61 3.67 -14.59
C PHE A 142 -32.57 3.89 -13.41
N GLU A 143 -32.06 3.84 -12.18
CA GLU A 143 -32.85 3.95 -10.95
C GLU A 143 -32.75 5.34 -10.30
N HIS A 144 -31.68 6.08 -10.58
CA HIS A 144 -31.36 7.35 -9.94
C HIS A 144 -31.22 8.47 -10.96
N GLY A 145 -31.87 9.61 -10.67
CA GLY A 145 -31.74 10.83 -11.47
C GLY A 145 -30.43 11.58 -11.22
N CYS A 146 -30.10 12.52 -12.10
CA CYS A 146 -28.87 13.31 -12.05
C CYS A 146 -28.60 13.97 -10.68
N ASP A 147 -29.64 14.49 -10.02
CA ASP A 147 -29.49 15.13 -8.70
C ASP A 147 -29.09 14.12 -7.61
N GLN A 148 -29.58 12.88 -7.69
CA GLN A 148 -29.22 11.83 -6.74
C GLN A 148 -27.77 11.38 -6.95
N ILE A 149 -27.36 11.24 -8.22
CA ILE A 149 -25.97 10.89 -8.57
C ILE A 149 -25.02 12.01 -8.10
N ARG A 150 -25.35 13.28 -8.35
CA ARG A 150 -24.56 14.43 -7.88
C ARG A 150 -24.47 14.48 -6.35
N LYS A 151 -25.56 14.21 -5.63
CA LYS A 151 -25.54 14.10 -4.16
C LYS A 151 -24.61 12.99 -3.67
N ALA A 152 -24.56 11.85 -4.37
CA ALA A 152 -23.63 10.77 -4.06
C ALA A 152 -22.18 11.20 -4.30
N MET A 153 -21.89 11.91 -5.40
CA MET A 153 -20.56 12.48 -5.66
C MET A 153 -20.13 13.49 -4.59
N ASP A 154 -21.04 14.35 -4.12
CA ASP A 154 -20.76 15.30 -3.04
C ASP A 154 -20.50 14.59 -1.71
N ALA A 155 -21.23 13.50 -1.43
CA ALA A 155 -21.00 12.67 -0.26
C ALA A 155 -19.60 12.04 -0.31
N LEU A 156 -19.24 11.40 -1.41
CA LEU A 156 -17.91 10.82 -1.62
C LEU A 156 -16.80 11.88 -1.50
N SER A 157 -17.00 13.08 -2.02
CA SER A 157 -16.02 14.18 -1.92
C SER A 157 -15.80 14.62 -0.47
N ARG A 158 -16.88 14.77 0.33
CA ARG A 158 -16.76 15.05 1.78
C ARG A 158 -16.06 13.93 2.53
N TYR A 159 -16.32 12.69 2.13
CA TYR A 159 -15.69 11.50 2.70
C TYR A 159 -14.19 11.45 2.40
N SER A 160 -13.78 11.69 1.16
CA SER A 160 -12.36 11.80 0.83
C SER A 160 -11.66 12.89 1.65
N ALA A 161 -12.30 14.05 1.86
CA ALA A 161 -11.70 15.13 2.64
C ALA A 161 -11.44 14.70 4.09
N ARG A 162 -12.42 14.04 4.74
CA ARG A 162 -12.28 13.51 6.10
C ARG A 162 -11.22 12.41 6.19
N THR A 163 -11.20 11.51 5.21
CA THR A 163 -10.20 10.44 5.14
C THR A 163 -8.79 11.01 4.98
N ASN A 164 -8.60 12.03 4.15
CA ASN A 164 -7.31 12.71 3.98
C ASN A 164 -6.85 13.39 5.28
N GLU A 165 -7.76 14.06 5.98
CA GLU A 165 -7.46 14.67 7.28
C GLU A 165 -7.03 13.63 8.31
N ALA A 166 -7.79 12.52 8.41
CA ALA A 166 -7.47 11.40 9.29
C ALA A 166 -6.08 10.80 8.99
N TYR A 167 -5.74 10.61 7.71
CA TYR A 167 -4.42 10.12 7.34
C TYR A 167 -3.29 11.10 7.67
N GLN A 168 -3.50 12.40 7.49
CA GLN A 168 -2.51 13.40 7.89
C GLN A 168 -2.26 13.37 9.40
N LEU A 169 -3.33 13.26 10.21
CA LEU A 169 -3.21 13.10 11.66
C LEU A 169 -2.46 11.82 12.04
N PHE A 170 -2.76 10.71 11.36
CA PHE A 170 -2.08 9.44 11.57
C PHE A 170 -0.58 9.51 11.25
N ILE A 171 -0.20 10.06 10.08
CA ILE A 171 1.20 10.22 9.67
C ILE A 171 1.95 11.13 10.67
N ALA A 172 1.32 12.22 11.11
CA ALA A 172 1.91 13.11 12.11
C ALA A 172 2.11 12.41 13.47
N ALA A 173 1.12 11.65 13.93
CA ALA A 173 1.17 10.95 15.21
C ALA A 173 2.17 9.78 15.25
N THR A 174 2.46 9.17 14.09
CA THR A 174 3.36 8.01 13.96
C THR A 174 4.78 8.37 13.55
N GLY A 175 5.06 9.61 13.16
CA GLY A 175 6.36 10.01 12.61
C GLY A 175 7.57 9.64 13.48
N LYS A 176 7.47 9.81 14.81
CA LYS A 176 8.54 9.39 15.72
C LYS A 176 8.71 7.87 15.74
N ASP A 177 7.62 7.12 15.94
CA ASP A 177 7.68 5.65 16.03
C ASP A 177 8.17 5.02 14.74
N LEU A 178 7.82 5.60 13.58
CA LEU A 178 8.34 5.19 12.27
C LEU A 178 9.85 5.41 12.16
N GLY A 179 10.35 6.54 12.68
CA GLY A 179 11.78 6.81 12.76
C GLY A 179 12.50 5.81 13.67
N ASP A 180 11.95 5.58 14.87
CA ASP A 180 12.48 4.63 15.86
C ASP A 180 12.48 3.19 15.30
N PHE A 181 11.39 2.80 14.61
CA PHE A 181 11.27 1.51 13.93
C PHE A 181 12.34 1.34 12.84
N GLN A 182 12.44 2.31 11.91
CA GLN A 182 13.41 2.27 10.81
C GLN A 182 14.85 2.19 11.32
N GLN A 183 15.21 3.03 12.30
CA GLN A 183 16.55 3.02 12.88
C GLN A 183 16.88 1.67 13.53
N THR A 184 15.94 1.11 14.30
CA THR A 184 16.12 -0.18 14.97
C THR A 184 16.22 -1.33 13.96
N TYR A 185 15.38 -1.32 12.92
CA TYR A 185 15.41 -2.28 11.83
C TYR A 185 16.75 -2.26 11.09
N ASP A 186 17.22 -1.07 10.71
CA ASP A 186 18.50 -0.89 10.00
C ASP A 186 19.70 -1.35 10.84
N GLN A 187 19.64 -1.18 12.16
CA GLN A 187 20.67 -1.68 13.06
C GLN A 187 20.66 -3.21 13.12
N LEU A 188 19.48 -3.82 13.24
CA LEU A 188 19.34 -5.26 13.40
C LEU A 188 19.66 -6.04 12.10
N ILE A 189 19.23 -5.54 10.94
CA ILE A 189 19.44 -6.24 9.66
C ILE A 189 20.94 -6.31 9.29
N ARG A 190 21.77 -5.40 9.81
CA ARG A 190 23.24 -5.40 9.64
C ARG A 190 23.93 -6.54 10.37
N ASN A 191 23.33 -7.14 11.40
CA ASN A 191 23.93 -8.24 12.16
C ASN A 191 24.11 -9.53 11.33
N ARG A 192 23.51 -9.63 10.13
CA ARG A 192 23.57 -10.79 9.21
C ARG A 192 23.24 -12.15 9.85
N HIS A 193 22.61 -12.14 11.03
CA HIS A 193 22.23 -13.33 11.76
C HIS A 193 20.85 -13.79 11.24
N PRO A 194 20.70 -15.01 10.68
CA PRO A 194 19.47 -15.43 10.02
C PRO A 194 18.22 -15.31 10.91
N MET A 195 18.30 -15.74 12.18
CA MET A 195 17.16 -15.63 13.11
C MET A 195 16.78 -14.19 13.44
N ILE A 196 17.76 -13.28 13.61
CA ILE A 196 17.49 -11.87 13.87
C ILE A 196 16.85 -11.25 12.62
N SER A 197 17.42 -11.54 11.45
CA SER A 197 16.92 -11.04 10.18
C SER A 197 15.47 -11.48 9.94
N ASN A 198 15.12 -12.73 10.20
CA ASN A 198 13.74 -13.21 10.03
C ASN A 198 12.78 -12.49 10.98
N ARG A 199 13.12 -12.40 12.27
CA ARG A 199 12.27 -11.66 13.22
C ARG A 199 12.12 -10.17 12.85
N CYS A 200 13.14 -9.54 12.28
CA CYS A 200 13.02 -8.17 11.78
C CYS A 200 12.09 -8.07 10.56
N LEU A 201 12.22 -9.02 9.64
CA LEU A 201 11.38 -9.11 8.44
C LEU A 201 9.92 -9.38 8.80
N ASP A 202 9.65 -10.17 9.84
CA ASP A 202 8.30 -10.40 10.36
C ASP A 202 7.66 -9.10 10.87
N GLU A 203 8.39 -8.31 11.67
CA GLU A 203 7.89 -7.01 12.14
C GLU A 203 7.71 -6.01 10.99
N ALA A 204 8.59 -6.03 9.98
CA ALA A 204 8.44 -5.23 8.77
C ALA A 204 7.24 -5.65 7.92
N SER A 205 6.98 -6.96 7.79
CA SER A 205 5.80 -7.49 7.12
C SER A 205 4.53 -7.00 7.82
N GLY A 206 4.48 -7.02 9.15
CA GLY A 206 3.35 -6.48 9.90
C GLY A 206 3.13 -4.97 9.70
N LEU A 207 4.19 -4.19 9.43
CA LEU A 207 4.06 -2.78 9.06
C LEU A 207 3.57 -2.61 7.60
N MET A 208 3.98 -3.51 6.70
CA MET A 208 3.50 -3.52 5.32
C MET A 208 2.02 -3.91 5.23
N GLU A 209 1.56 -4.88 6.02
CA GLU A 209 0.15 -5.24 6.14
C GLU A 209 -0.72 -4.03 6.48
N LEU A 210 -0.25 -3.17 7.38
CA LEU A 210 -0.92 -1.91 7.72
C LEU A 210 -1.05 -0.98 6.51
N LEU A 211 0.04 -0.79 5.75
CA LEU A 211 0.03 0.01 4.53
C LEU A 211 -0.88 -0.58 3.43
N PHE A 212 -0.95 -1.90 3.32
CA PHE A 212 -1.87 -2.56 2.39
C PHE A 212 -3.34 -2.39 2.82
N GLN A 213 -3.65 -2.47 4.11
CA GLN A 213 -5.00 -2.18 4.62
C GLN A 213 -5.41 -0.75 4.31
N LEU A 214 -4.52 0.21 4.60
CA LEU A 214 -4.69 1.62 4.25
C LEU A 214 -4.96 1.81 2.76
N ASN A 215 -4.09 1.24 1.92
CA ASN A 215 -4.21 1.35 0.48
C ASN A 215 -5.48 0.69 -0.07
N THR A 216 -5.91 -0.44 0.50
CA THR A 216 -7.15 -1.14 0.12
C THR A 216 -8.37 -0.28 0.37
N ALA A 217 -8.48 0.31 1.57
CA ALA A 217 -9.58 1.21 1.90
C ALA A 217 -9.66 2.40 0.94
N ARG A 218 -8.50 2.98 0.59
CA ARG A 218 -8.41 4.08 -0.38
C ARG A 218 -8.79 3.66 -1.79
N ASN A 219 -8.38 2.48 -2.22
CA ASN A 219 -8.69 1.98 -3.56
C ASN A 219 -10.19 1.69 -3.72
N ILE A 220 -10.85 1.17 -2.67
CA ILE A 220 -12.32 1.02 -2.62
C ILE A 220 -12.98 2.38 -2.80
N HIS A 221 -12.56 3.37 -2.00
CA HIS A 221 -13.10 4.73 -2.09
C HIS A 221 -12.89 5.35 -3.48
N TYR A 222 -11.68 5.22 -4.02
CA TYR A 222 -11.33 5.67 -5.37
C TYR A 222 -12.24 5.05 -6.43
N LYS A 223 -12.46 3.74 -6.35
CA LYS A 223 -13.34 3.00 -7.26
C LYS A 223 -14.78 3.53 -7.19
N ASN A 224 -15.32 3.72 -5.98
CA ASN A 224 -16.66 4.28 -5.80
C ASN A 224 -16.80 5.67 -6.45
N MET A 225 -15.77 6.51 -6.37
CA MET A 225 -15.75 7.82 -7.02
C MET A 225 -15.74 7.73 -8.55
N VAL A 226 -14.90 6.86 -9.11
CA VAL A 226 -14.81 6.63 -10.56
C VAL A 226 -16.12 6.08 -11.10
N GLU A 227 -16.68 5.04 -10.45
CA GLU A 227 -17.92 4.41 -10.88
C GLU A 227 -19.11 5.38 -10.78
N THR A 228 -19.22 6.15 -9.68
CA THR A 228 -20.28 7.17 -9.56
C THR A 228 -20.17 8.24 -10.64
N ARG A 229 -18.95 8.66 -11.01
CA ARG A 229 -18.73 9.61 -12.10
C ARG A 229 -19.12 9.03 -13.45
N MET A 230 -18.87 7.73 -13.66
CA MET A 230 -19.31 7.02 -14.86
C MET A 230 -20.83 6.95 -14.93
N THR A 231 -21.51 6.63 -13.82
CA THR A 231 -22.99 6.67 -13.76
C THR A 231 -23.49 8.04 -14.22
N LEU A 232 -22.88 9.14 -13.76
CA LEU A 232 -23.26 10.49 -14.20
C LEU A 232 -23.12 10.67 -15.72
N ASN A 233 -22.03 10.16 -16.33
CA ASN A 233 -21.83 10.19 -17.78
C ASN A 233 -22.89 9.35 -18.52
N ASN A 234 -23.16 8.14 -18.03
CA ASN A 234 -24.12 7.21 -18.64
C ASN A 234 -25.55 7.74 -18.58
N ALA A 235 -25.91 8.40 -17.47
CA ALA A 235 -27.18 9.09 -17.31
C ALA A 235 -27.32 10.33 -18.23
N MET A 236 -26.27 10.69 -18.98
CA MET A 236 -26.21 11.87 -19.85
C MET A 236 -26.55 13.17 -19.11
N CYS A 237 -26.16 13.23 -17.83
CA CYS A 237 -26.37 14.42 -17.02
C CYS A 237 -25.46 15.55 -17.51
N PRO A 238 -26.03 16.74 -17.81
CA PRO A 238 -25.22 17.93 -18.11
C PRO A 238 -24.43 18.36 -16.89
#